data_AF-A0A644XUA7-F1
#
_entry.id   AF-A0A644XUA7-F1
#
_cell.length_a   1.000
_cell.length_b   1.000
_cell.length_c   1.000
_cell.angle_alpha   90.00
_cell.angle_beta   90.00
_cell.angle_gamma   90.00
#
_symmetry.space_group_name_H-M   'P 1'
#
loop_
_entity.id
_entity.type
_entity.pdbx_description
1 polymer ?
#
loop_
_entity_poly.entity_id
_entity_poly.type
_entity_poly.pdbx_seq_one_letter_code
_entity_poly.pdbx_strand_id
1 'polypeptide(L)'
;MNILSCSTLSELINAIEPCVEINLENDRYDLSDFYVQGHKYVYQIINNKDKKIDLLLRDLNNLTIKSNRETLLYLHDGSLILENCKDIKVTNINFNMFFLKYKTPIILKNCSNIFLDCSINSDSNIVLEVFNCNDIFISARNTDGLVKTYNCQRIYSDISVNGNYSGLRALTVEDEVAVTVNDHYDKIISKIQVNLDISIVYSIGEKLVIYNNKEEYINDRMPSIPVVSPEKYKCAFIAPYEWEAIGDLYIYDFKKNTSEIVIKAETMKNQNCIKKVVWHNEDELYLIIGPAYGTVSKGGNIYKFNIQNKKLETVLVCKEREEVTDLNILNEKAELKIIRFDNEFLSYEERKEYLDI
;
A
#
# COMPACT_ATOMS: atom_id res chain seq x y z
N MET A 1 -31.95 15.70 -5.09
CA MET A 1 -30.56 16.18 -5.19
C MET A 1 -30.63 17.47 -5.97
N ASN A 2 -30.28 18.60 -5.35
CA ASN A 2 -30.26 19.88 -6.05
C ASN A 2 -28.95 19.96 -6.84
N ILE A 3 -29.04 20.12 -8.15
CA ILE A 3 -27.88 20.33 -9.03
C ILE A 3 -27.69 21.83 -9.14
N LEU A 4 -26.52 22.31 -8.70
CA LEU A 4 -26.13 23.71 -8.86
C LEU A 4 -25.04 23.79 -9.92
N SER A 5 -25.38 24.39 -11.07
CA SER A 5 -24.38 24.83 -12.05
C SER A 5 -23.78 26.13 -11.54
N CYS A 6 -22.48 26.11 -11.26
CA CYS A 6 -21.75 27.28 -10.81
C CYS A 6 -20.86 27.79 -11.94
N SER A 7 -21.24 28.93 -12.50
CA SER A 7 -20.46 29.62 -13.54
C SER A 7 -19.36 30.48 -12.92
N THR A 8 -19.52 30.86 -11.65
CA THR A 8 -18.58 31.68 -10.90
C THR A 8 -18.25 31.08 -9.53
N LEU A 9 -17.13 31.52 -8.95
CA LEU A 9 -16.65 31.08 -7.64
C LEU A 9 -17.59 31.48 -6.49
N SER A 10 -18.18 32.67 -6.54
CA SER A 10 -19.13 33.12 -5.51
C SER A 10 -20.38 32.23 -5.46
N GLU A 11 -20.80 31.67 -6.60
CA GLU A 11 -21.89 30.69 -6.67
C GLU A 11 -21.48 29.36 -6.05
N LEU A 12 -20.25 28.90 -6.30
CA LEU A 12 -19.68 27.68 -5.73
C LEU A 12 -19.67 27.71 -4.19
N ILE A 13 -19.21 28.81 -3.62
CA ILE A 13 -19.08 28.98 -2.16
C ILE A 13 -20.46 29.02 -1.50
N ASN A 14 -21.40 29.79 -2.05
CA ASN A 14 -22.76 29.90 -1.54
C ASN A 14 -23.57 28.60 -1.70
N ALA A 15 -23.16 27.73 -2.63
CA ALA A 15 -23.75 26.43 -2.87
C ALA A 15 -23.34 25.36 -1.85
N ILE A 16 -22.28 25.55 -1.06
CA ILE A 16 -21.81 24.53 -0.10
C ILE A 16 -22.65 24.60 1.20
N GLU A 17 -23.92 24.22 1.09
CA GLU A 17 -24.70 23.64 2.18
C GLU A 17 -24.53 22.11 2.16
N PRO A 18 -24.72 21.39 3.29
CA PRO A 18 -24.65 19.93 3.30
C PRO A 18 -25.69 19.35 2.32
N CYS A 19 -25.25 18.46 1.41
CA CYS A 19 -26.01 17.85 0.30
C CYS A 19 -26.12 18.67 -1.01
N VAL A 20 -24.98 19.01 -1.63
CA VAL A 20 -24.96 19.73 -2.92
C VAL A 20 -24.07 19.03 -3.95
N GLU A 21 -24.57 19.00 -5.20
CA GLU A 21 -23.79 18.66 -6.39
C GLU A 21 -23.30 19.95 -7.07
N ILE A 22 -21.99 20.04 -7.24
CA ILE A 22 -21.31 21.16 -7.89
C ILE A 22 -20.90 20.73 -9.30
N ASN A 23 -21.41 21.44 -10.30
CA ASN A 23 -21.01 21.26 -11.70
C ASN A 23 -20.17 22.47 -12.17
N LEU A 24 -18.92 22.20 -12.54
CA LEU A 24 -17.97 23.20 -13.05
C LEU A 24 -18.09 23.28 -14.58
N GLU A 25 -18.64 24.37 -15.12
CA GLU A 25 -18.95 24.50 -16.55
C GLU A 25 -17.85 25.18 -17.39
N ASN A 26 -16.86 25.83 -16.78
CA ASN A 26 -15.78 26.53 -17.48
C ASN A 26 -14.45 25.72 -17.53
N ASP A 27 -13.73 25.79 -18.65
CA ASP A 27 -12.61 24.87 -18.95
C ASP A 27 -11.35 25.05 -18.05
N ARG A 28 -11.24 26.15 -17.26
CA ARG A 28 -10.12 26.39 -16.31
C ARG A 28 -10.56 27.22 -15.10
N TYR A 29 -10.21 26.76 -13.90
CA TYR A 29 -10.33 27.54 -12.66
C TYR A 29 -8.97 27.62 -11.98
N ASP A 30 -8.49 28.84 -11.72
CA ASP A 30 -7.29 29.12 -10.94
C ASP A 30 -7.68 29.33 -9.47
N LEU A 31 -7.17 28.48 -8.57
CA LEU A 31 -7.47 28.60 -7.14
C LEU A 31 -6.74 29.76 -6.45
N SER A 32 -5.75 30.36 -7.10
CA SER A 32 -5.01 31.49 -6.53
C SER A 32 -5.84 32.77 -6.36
N ASP A 33 -6.96 32.87 -7.08
CA ASP A 33 -7.95 33.95 -6.98
C ASP A 33 -9.07 33.70 -5.96
N PHE A 34 -9.00 32.60 -5.19
CA PHE A 34 -10.03 32.31 -4.19
C PHE A 34 -9.85 33.22 -2.99
N TYR A 35 -10.93 33.86 -2.53
CA TYR A 35 -11.01 34.53 -1.23
C TYR A 35 -12.30 34.11 -0.56
N VAL A 36 -12.23 33.13 0.35
CA VAL A 36 -13.40 32.67 1.10
C VAL A 36 -13.28 33.14 2.54
N GLN A 37 -13.86 34.30 2.83
CA GLN A 37 -14.02 34.80 4.19
C GLN A 37 -15.48 34.62 4.60
N GLY A 38 -15.78 33.67 5.51
CA GLY A 38 -17.06 33.60 6.20
C GLY A 38 -17.92 32.33 6.07
N HIS A 39 -17.49 31.28 5.36
CA HIS A 39 -18.21 30.00 5.34
C HIS A 39 -17.67 29.02 6.40
N LYS A 40 -18.55 28.46 7.24
CA LYS A 40 -18.17 27.63 8.41
C LYS A 40 -17.43 26.32 8.09
N TYR A 41 -17.40 25.88 6.84
CA TYR A 41 -16.88 24.56 6.42
C TYR A 41 -15.82 24.60 5.31
N VAL A 42 -15.51 25.78 4.76
CA VAL A 42 -14.54 25.95 3.66
C VAL A 42 -13.58 27.04 4.08
N TYR A 43 -12.30 26.69 4.13
CA TYR A 43 -11.25 27.58 4.57
C TYR A 43 -10.15 27.65 3.53
N GLN A 44 -9.74 28.86 3.20
CA GLN A 44 -8.49 29.10 2.51
C GLN A 44 -7.41 29.33 3.56
N ILE A 45 -6.36 28.50 3.56
CA ILE A 45 -5.21 28.76 4.41
C ILE A 45 -4.19 29.53 3.58
N ILE A 46 -4.17 30.85 3.77
CA ILE A 46 -3.16 31.72 3.17
C ILE A 46 -1.95 31.76 4.10
N ASN A 47 -0.85 31.11 3.70
CA ASN A 47 0.40 31.26 4.43
C ASN A 47 1.11 32.55 3.97
N ASN A 48 0.95 33.63 4.74
CA ASN A 48 1.45 34.97 4.43
C ASN A 48 2.97 35.07 4.20
N LYS A 49 3.77 34.09 4.64
CA LYS A 49 5.22 34.10 4.39
C LYS A 49 5.59 33.68 2.97
N ASP A 50 4.75 32.86 2.32
CA ASP A 50 5.06 32.23 1.03
C ASP A 50 3.95 32.40 -0.04
N LYS A 51 2.89 33.16 0.23
CA LYS A 51 1.70 33.30 -0.65
C LYS A 51 1.08 31.95 -1.09
N LYS A 52 1.17 30.94 -0.23
CA LYS A 52 0.61 29.59 -0.51
C LYS A 52 -0.86 29.55 -0.18
N ILE A 53 -1.63 28.82 -0.97
CA ILE A 53 -3.09 28.70 -0.85
C ILE A 53 -3.46 27.22 -0.78
N ASP A 54 -3.68 26.69 0.42
CA ASP A 54 -4.28 25.36 0.59
C ASP A 54 -5.81 25.51 0.61
N LEU A 55 -6.53 24.61 -0.09
CA LEU A 55 -7.98 24.51 -0.03
C LEU A 55 -8.35 23.47 1.02
N LEU A 56 -8.85 23.92 2.17
CA LEU A 56 -9.32 23.06 3.25
C LEU A 56 -10.84 22.96 3.25
N LEU A 57 -11.35 21.74 3.02
CA LEU A 57 -12.76 21.38 3.18
C LEU A 57 -12.90 20.56 4.45
N ARG A 58 -13.73 21.02 5.40
CA ARG A 58 -13.87 20.39 6.72
C ARG A 58 -15.33 20.10 7.08
N ASP A 59 -15.57 18.93 7.68
CA ASP A 59 -16.88 18.52 8.22
C ASP A 59 -18.01 18.49 7.17
N LEU A 60 -17.66 18.23 5.90
CA LEU A 60 -18.62 18.15 4.79
C LEU A 60 -19.15 16.73 4.62
N ASN A 61 -20.44 16.62 4.31
CA ASN A 61 -21.09 15.34 4.03
C ASN A 61 -21.87 15.42 2.70
N ASN A 62 -21.88 14.33 1.94
CA ASN A 62 -22.65 14.18 0.69
C ASN A 62 -22.33 15.26 -0.37
N LEU A 63 -21.04 15.51 -0.60
CA LEU A 63 -20.57 16.47 -1.59
C LEU A 63 -20.19 15.75 -2.88
N THR A 64 -20.71 16.22 -4.01
CA THR A 64 -20.21 15.77 -5.32
C THR A 64 -19.62 16.96 -6.07
N ILE A 65 -18.34 16.87 -6.41
CA ILE A 65 -17.62 17.79 -7.29
C ILE A 65 -17.42 17.06 -8.61
N LYS A 66 -18.06 17.54 -9.68
CA LYS A 66 -17.87 16.95 -11.00
C LYS A 66 -17.68 18.00 -12.06
N SER A 67 -16.98 17.62 -13.12
CA SER A 67 -17.01 18.35 -14.37
C SER A 67 -17.50 17.47 -15.51
N ASN A 68 -18.27 18.07 -16.42
CA ASN A 68 -18.72 17.42 -17.65
C ASN A 68 -17.59 17.25 -18.68
N ARG A 69 -16.43 17.90 -18.46
CA ARG A 69 -15.20 17.77 -19.26
C ARG A 69 -14.02 17.61 -18.31
N GLU A 70 -12.83 17.29 -18.80
CA GLU A 70 -11.64 17.34 -17.96
C GLU A 70 -11.36 18.81 -17.59
N THR A 71 -11.85 19.23 -16.42
CA THR A 71 -11.64 20.59 -15.93
C THR A 71 -10.35 20.67 -15.16
N LEU A 72 -9.53 21.65 -15.52
CA LEU A 72 -8.25 21.91 -14.88
C LEU A 72 -8.46 22.76 -13.63
N LEU A 73 -8.03 22.22 -12.50
CA LEU A 73 -8.02 22.86 -11.20
C LEU A 73 -6.57 23.16 -10.83
N TYR A 74 -6.18 24.42 -10.88
CA TYR A 74 -4.81 24.85 -10.57
C TYR A 74 -4.69 25.15 -9.08
N LEU A 75 -3.85 24.38 -8.39
CA LEU A 75 -3.44 24.64 -7.00
C LEU A 75 -2.01 25.20 -7.03
N HIS A 76 -1.87 26.52 -7.22
CA HIS A 76 -0.55 27.16 -7.17
C HIS A 76 0.08 27.03 -5.76
N ASP A 77 1.08 26.17 -5.63
CA ASP A 77 1.82 25.86 -4.39
C ASP A 77 0.95 25.41 -3.19
N GLY A 78 -0.24 24.87 -3.49
CA GLY A 78 -1.28 24.48 -2.54
C GLY A 78 -1.63 23.01 -2.54
N SER A 79 -2.29 22.56 -1.49
CA SER A 79 -2.90 21.23 -1.39
C SER A 79 -4.42 21.32 -1.31
N LEU A 80 -5.12 20.32 -1.85
CA LEU A 80 -6.51 20.03 -1.49
C LEU A 80 -6.50 19.18 -0.22
N ILE A 81 -7.12 19.70 0.84
CA ILE A 81 -7.21 19.02 2.13
C ILE A 81 -8.68 18.74 2.44
N LEU A 82 -9.04 17.47 2.60
CA LEU A 82 -10.34 17.04 3.13
C LEU A 82 -10.15 16.56 4.57
N GLU A 83 -10.89 17.13 5.51
CA GLU A 83 -10.80 16.79 6.94
C GLU A 83 -12.19 16.52 7.54
N ASN A 84 -12.36 15.35 8.17
CA ASN A 84 -13.63 14.89 8.75
C ASN A 84 -14.80 14.87 7.74
N CYS A 85 -14.52 14.61 6.47
CA CYS A 85 -15.55 14.60 5.43
C CYS A 85 -16.11 13.19 5.20
N LYS A 86 -17.39 13.09 4.80
CA LYS A 86 -18.04 11.83 4.48
C LYS A 86 -18.80 11.88 3.15
N ASP A 87 -18.85 10.76 2.43
CA ASP A 87 -19.66 10.60 1.22
C ASP A 87 -19.29 11.67 0.17
N ILE A 88 -17.99 11.84 -0.07
CA ILE A 88 -17.45 12.84 -1.00
C ILE A 88 -17.11 12.16 -2.32
N LYS A 89 -17.56 12.74 -3.43
CA LYS A 89 -17.27 12.27 -4.77
C LYS A 89 -16.65 13.38 -5.60
N VAL A 90 -15.42 13.18 -6.06
CA VAL A 90 -14.73 14.06 -7.01
C VAL A 90 -14.58 13.30 -8.31
N THR A 91 -15.08 13.82 -9.42
CA THR A 91 -14.99 13.13 -10.72
C THR A 91 -14.62 14.08 -11.85
N ASN A 92 -13.74 13.60 -12.74
CA ASN A 92 -13.33 14.30 -13.96
C ASN A 92 -12.63 15.64 -13.70
N ILE A 93 -11.88 15.72 -12.60
CA ILE A 93 -11.07 16.89 -12.24
C ILE A 93 -9.60 16.60 -12.54
N ASN A 94 -8.92 17.54 -13.18
CA ASN A 94 -7.49 17.49 -13.40
C ASN A 94 -6.80 18.46 -12.43
N PHE A 95 -6.16 17.92 -11.39
CA PHE A 95 -5.31 18.66 -10.48
C PHE A 95 -3.98 18.92 -11.17
N ASN A 96 -3.74 20.17 -11.55
CA ASN A 96 -2.47 20.57 -12.14
C ASN A 96 -1.66 21.40 -11.16
N MET A 97 -0.50 20.87 -10.82
CA MET A 97 0.30 21.30 -9.69
C MET A 97 1.78 21.35 -10.04
N PHE A 98 2.16 22.43 -10.71
CA PHE A 98 3.56 22.73 -10.97
C PHE A 98 4.24 23.33 -9.72
N PHE A 99 5.54 23.10 -9.59
CA PHE A 99 6.43 23.70 -8.56
C PHE A 99 6.30 23.15 -7.12
N LEU A 100 5.48 22.13 -6.91
CA LEU A 100 5.29 21.48 -5.60
C LEU A 100 6.36 20.43 -5.28
N LYS A 101 7.65 20.78 -5.42
CA LYS A 101 8.80 19.86 -5.30
C LYS A 101 8.88 19.06 -3.98
N TYR A 102 8.05 19.38 -2.97
CA TYR A 102 8.06 18.73 -1.66
C TYR A 102 6.69 18.63 -0.97
N LYS A 103 5.58 18.67 -1.72
CA LYS A 103 4.24 18.77 -1.10
C LYS A 103 3.25 17.79 -1.74
N THR A 104 2.36 17.27 -0.91
CA THR A 104 1.30 16.36 -1.32
C THR A 104 0.12 17.14 -1.94
N PRO A 105 -0.30 16.85 -3.18
CA PRO A 105 -1.45 17.45 -3.83
C PRO A 105 -2.75 17.31 -3.05
N ILE A 106 -3.06 16.08 -2.64
CA ILE A 106 -4.33 15.76 -2.01
C ILE A 106 -4.03 15.13 -0.65
N ILE A 107 -4.70 15.63 0.39
CA ILE A 107 -4.55 15.15 1.76
C ILE A 107 -5.95 14.84 2.31
N LEU A 108 -6.16 13.61 2.75
CA LEU A 108 -7.41 13.15 3.38
C LEU A 108 -7.15 12.86 4.86
N LYS A 109 -7.98 13.40 5.76
CA LYS A 109 -7.86 13.20 7.21
C LYS A 109 -9.20 12.86 7.84
N ASN A 110 -9.29 11.72 8.53
CA ASN A 110 -10.49 11.25 9.22
C ASN A 110 -11.74 11.21 8.29
N CYS A 111 -11.54 10.91 7.01
CA CYS A 111 -12.61 10.90 6.01
C CYS A 111 -13.20 9.50 5.82
N SER A 112 -14.44 9.40 5.34
CA SER A 112 -15.00 8.10 4.95
C SER A 112 -15.88 8.12 3.71
N ASN A 113 -15.89 7.02 2.96
CA ASN A 113 -16.63 6.88 1.70
C ASN A 113 -16.27 8.00 0.70
N ILE A 114 -14.98 8.09 0.36
CA ILE A 114 -14.45 9.09 -0.55
C ILE A 114 -14.17 8.43 -1.90
N PHE A 115 -14.70 9.01 -2.98
CA PHE A 115 -14.43 8.59 -4.35
C PHE A 115 -13.71 9.71 -5.09
N LEU A 116 -12.48 9.46 -5.53
CA LEU A 116 -11.67 10.38 -6.32
C LEU A 116 -11.44 9.77 -7.71
N ASP A 117 -12.06 10.31 -8.74
CA ASP A 117 -11.75 10.02 -10.14
C ASP A 117 -11.17 11.28 -10.79
N CYS A 118 -9.85 11.38 -10.80
CA CYS A 118 -9.14 12.60 -11.15
C CYS A 118 -7.85 12.35 -11.94
N SER A 119 -7.35 13.36 -12.63
CA SER A 119 -5.98 13.39 -13.13
C SER A 119 -5.14 14.21 -12.17
N ILE A 120 -3.92 13.78 -11.82
CA ILE A 120 -3.02 14.55 -10.95
C ILE A 120 -1.69 14.74 -11.65
N ASN A 121 -1.49 15.91 -12.24
CA ASN A 121 -0.22 16.30 -12.82
C ASN A 121 0.59 17.07 -11.77
N SER A 122 1.61 16.45 -11.20
CA SER A 122 2.44 17.05 -10.16
C SER A 122 3.88 16.62 -10.29
N ASP A 123 4.80 17.56 -10.01
CA ASP A 123 6.23 17.27 -9.86
C ASP A 123 6.58 16.63 -8.49
N SER A 124 5.56 16.30 -7.68
CA SER A 124 5.73 15.74 -6.34
C SER A 124 5.79 14.21 -6.36
N ASN A 125 6.75 13.65 -5.64
CA ASN A 125 6.87 12.20 -5.44
C ASN A 125 5.68 11.61 -4.67
N ILE A 126 4.88 12.40 -3.95
CA ILE A 126 3.72 11.90 -3.20
C ILE A 126 2.51 12.67 -3.70
N VAL A 127 1.58 11.97 -4.35
CA VAL A 127 0.40 12.59 -4.93
C VAL A 127 -0.81 12.62 -3.99
N LEU A 128 -0.85 11.70 -3.02
CA LEU A 128 -1.96 11.57 -2.10
C LEU A 128 -1.49 11.05 -0.75
N GLU A 129 -1.94 11.70 0.33
CA GLU A 129 -1.77 11.22 1.69
C GLU A 129 -3.13 11.00 2.35
N VAL A 130 -3.30 9.85 2.99
CA VAL A 130 -4.57 9.43 3.58
C VAL A 130 -4.35 9.05 5.04
N PHE A 131 -4.98 9.75 5.98
CA PHE A 131 -4.81 9.58 7.42
C PHE A 131 -6.13 9.22 8.11
N ASN A 132 -6.20 8.09 8.81
CA ASN A 132 -7.36 7.64 9.58
C ASN A 132 -8.67 7.58 8.76
N CYS A 133 -8.58 7.22 7.48
CA CYS A 133 -9.74 7.21 6.59
C CYS A 133 -10.24 5.79 6.31
N ASN A 134 -11.53 5.66 5.97
CA ASN A 134 -12.14 4.37 5.64
C ASN A 134 -12.91 4.44 4.31
N ASP A 135 -12.88 3.36 3.53
CA ASP A 135 -13.63 3.26 2.26
C ASP A 135 -13.25 4.39 1.28
N ILE A 136 -11.98 4.40 0.87
CA ILE A 136 -11.44 5.40 -0.07
C ILE A 136 -11.21 4.72 -1.42
N PHE A 137 -11.85 5.22 -2.46
CA PHE A 137 -11.66 4.76 -3.83
C PHE A 137 -10.97 5.86 -4.64
N ILE A 138 -9.84 5.53 -5.26
CA ILE A 138 -9.04 6.45 -6.07
C ILE A 138 -8.87 5.84 -7.46
N SER A 139 -9.42 6.51 -8.47
CA SER A 139 -9.13 6.33 -9.89
C SER A 139 -8.31 7.54 -10.32
N ALA A 140 -6.99 7.37 -10.44
CA ALA A 140 -6.10 8.47 -10.82
C ALA A 140 -5.44 8.23 -12.18
N ARG A 141 -5.55 9.21 -13.09
CA ARG A 141 -4.93 9.16 -14.42
C ARG A 141 -3.72 10.10 -14.49
N ASN A 142 -2.69 9.69 -15.24
CA ASN A 142 -1.49 10.50 -15.54
C ASN A 142 -0.77 11.04 -14.29
N THR A 143 -0.59 10.17 -13.29
CA THR A 143 0.07 10.56 -12.02
C THR A 143 1.41 9.85 -11.88
N ASP A 144 2.50 10.60 -11.75
CA ASP A 144 3.86 10.06 -11.51
C ASP A 144 4.23 10.16 -10.03
N GLY A 145 3.39 9.67 -9.11
CA GLY A 145 3.71 9.75 -7.68
C GLY A 145 2.96 8.78 -6.78
N LEU A 146 3.42 8.75 -5.51
CA LEU A 146 3.05 7.78 -4.50
C LEU A 146 1.75 8.13 -3.77
N VAL A 147 1.02 7.11 -3.34
CA VAL A 147 -0.07 7.24 -2.36
C VAL A 147 0.43 6.74 -1.01
N LYS A 148 0.39 7.58 0.01
CA LYS A 148 0.71 7.17 1.39
C LYS A 148 -0.56 7.04 2.21
N THR A 149 -0.60 6.00 3.04
CA THR A 149 -1.76 5.72 3.88
C THR A 149 -1.32 5.47 5.31
N TYR A 150 -2.10 5.97 6.26
CA TYR A 150 -1.79 5.89 7.68
C TYR A 150 -3.06 5.55 8.46
N ASN A 151 -3.11 4.37 9.08
CA ASN A 151 -4.24 3.91 9.87
C ASN A 151 -5.59 3.93 9.11
N CYS A 152 -5.59 3.44 7.88
CA CYS A 152 -6.76 3.44 7.01
C CYS A 152 -7.30 2.04 6.77
N GLN A 153 -8.61 1.91 6.57
CA GLN A 153 -9.25 0.64 6.18
C GLN A 153 -9.88 0.73 4.79
N ARG A 154 -9.67 -0.30 3.97
CA ARG A 154 -10.34 -0.45 2.65
C ARG A 154 -10.05 0.73 1.72
N ILE A 155 -8.78 0.89 1.34
CA ILE A 155 -8.40 1.82 0.26
C ILE A 155 -8.29 1.03 -1.03
N TYR A 156 -8.98 1.48 -2.07
CA TYR A 156 -8.93 0.92 -3.41
C TYR A 156 -8.29 1.95 -4.32
N SER A 157 -7.22 1.56 -5.00
CA SER A 157 -6.54 2.43 -5.95
C SER A 157 -6.45 1.77 -7.32
N ASP A 158 -6.90 2.48 -8.35
CA ASP A 158 -6.68 2.21 -9.77
C ASP A 158 -5.92 3.41 -10.34
N ILE A 159 -4.61 3.29 -10.41
CA ILE A 159 -3.72 4.40 -10.80
C ILE A 159 -3.05 4.04 -12.12
N SER A 160 -3.31 4.84 -13.14
CA SER A 160 -2.69 4.74 -14.46
C SER A 160 -1.55 5.73 -14.57
N VAL A 161 -0.33 5.21 -14.69
CA VAL A 161 0.91 5.98 -14.88
C VAL A 161 1.25 5.97 -16.37
N ASN A 162 1.27 7.14 -17.02
CA ASN A 162 1.67 7.32 -18.43
C ASN A 162 1.04 6.31 -19.44
N GLY A 163 -0.24 5.98 -19.25
CA GLY A 163 -1.01 5.10 -20.15
C GLY A 163 -0.81 3.59 -19.94
N ASN A 164 0.01 3.18 -18.96
CA ASN A 164 0.13 1.78 -18.53
C ASN A 164 -0.71 1.55 -17.27
N TYR A 165 -1.69 0.65 -17.36
CA TYR A 165 -2.59 0.33 -16.26
C TYR A 165 -1.88 -0.51 -15.20
N SER A 166 -1.90 -0.05 -13.94
CA SER A 166 -1.63 -0.91 -12.78
C SER A 166 -2.98 -1.35 -12.21
N GLY A 167 -3.30 -2.64 -12.28
CA GLY A 167 -4.62 -3.15 -11.94
C GLY A 167 -5.06 -2.83 -10.50
N LEU A 168 -6.38 -2.83 -10.27
CA LEU A 168 -7.04 -2.53 -9.01
C LEU A 168 -6.40 -3.31 -7.83
N ARG A 169 -5.84 -2.61 -6.85
CA ARG A 169 -5.34 -3.20 -5.58
C ARG A 169 -6.17 -2.73 -4.40
N ALA A 170 -6.62 -3.68 -3.59
CA ALA A 170 -7.20 -3.41 -2.27
C ALA A 170 -6.06 -3.31 -1.25
N LEU A 171 -5.99 -2.19 -0.54
CA LEU A 171 -5.03 -1.91 0.53
C LEU A 171 -5.73 -2.13 1.87
N THR A 172 -5.17 -3.00 2.71
CA THR A 172 -5.62 -3.20 4.09
C THR A 172 -4.55 -2.76 5.08
N VAL A 173 -5.01 -2.42 6.29
CA VAL A 173 -4.30 -1.77 7.39
C VAL A 173 -2.86 -2.29 7.53
N GLU A 174 -1.90 -1.36 7.39
CA GLU A 174 -0.43 -1.45 7.56
C GLU A 174 0.43 -1.31 6.29
N ASP A 175 -0.15 -1.27 5.09
CA ASP A 175 0.65 -1.10 3.87
C ASP A 175 0.94 0.38 3.50
N GLU A 176 2.21 0.80 3.56
CA GLU A 176 2.71 1.87 2.69
C GLU A 176 2.86 1.28 1.27
N VAL A 177 1.86 1.48 0.40
CA VAL A 177 1.97 1.07 -1.01
C VAL A 177 2.45 2.23 -1.86
N ALA A 178 3.76 2.21 -2.13
CA ALA A 178 4.30 2.96 -3.25
C ALA A 178 3.87 2.28 -4.57
N VAL A 179 3.03 2.94 -5.36
CA VAL A 179 2.85 2.60 -6.77
C VAL A 179 3.78 3.51 -7.56
N THR A 180 4.84 2.96 -8.15
CA THR A 180 5.72 3.70 -9.08
C THR A 180 6.04 2.80 -10.27
N VAL A 181 5.98 3.35 -11.49
CA VAL A 181 6.59 2.75 -12.67
C VAL A 181 7.28 3.81 -13.55
N ASN A 182 8.62 3.72 -13.59
CA ASN A 182 9.64 4.16 -14.58
C ASN A 182 9.81 5.67 -14.85
N ASP A 183 10.98 6.31 -14.69
CA ASP A 183 12.30 5.95 -15.29
C ASP A 183 13.54 6.29 -14.41
N HIS A 184 13.38 6.56 -13.12
CA HIS A 184 14.49 6.62 -12.17
C HIS A 184 14.11 5.79 -10.94
N TYR A 185 14.97 4.83 -10.56
CA TYR A 185 14.79 3.95 -9.40
C TYR A 185 14.83 4.75 -8.09
N ASP A 186 13.79 5.52 -7.81
CA ASP A 186 13.51 6.01 -6.48
C ASP A 186 12.82 4.90 -5.69
N LYS A 187 13.57 4.45 -4.69
CA LYS A 187 13.46 3.19 -3.96
C LYS A 187 12.14 3.09 -3.22
N ILE A 188 11.38 2.02 -3.47
CA ILE A 188 10.25 1.67 -2.62
C ILE A 188 10.79 1.16 -1.30
N ILE A 189 10.77 2.05 -0.31
CA ILE A 189 11.10 1.75 1.07
C ILE A 189 9.76 1.60 1.80
N SER A 190 9.47 0.40 2.27
CA SER A 190 8.31 0.11 3.12
C SER A 190 8.75 0.02 4.58
N LYS A 191 7.82 0.31 5.51
CA LYS A 191 8.09 0.30 6.95
C LYS A 191 7.05 -0.53 7.71
N ILE A 192 7.51 -1.47 8.54
CA ILE A 192 6.69 -2.17 9.53
C ILE A 192 6.97 -1.59 10.91
N GLN A 193 5.94 -1.08 11.57
CA GLN A 193 6.06 -0.62 12.95
C GLN A 193 5.90 -1.80 13.92
N VAL A 194 6.98 -2.17 14.61
CA VAL A 194 6.99 -3.29 15.56
C VAL A 194 6.40 -2.84 16.90
N ASN A 195 6.92 -1.75 17.47
CA ASN A 195 6.38 -1.10 18.67
C ASN A 195 6.72 0.40 18.63
N LEU A 196 6.56 1.15 19.72
CA LEU A 196 6.84 2.60 19.71
C LEU A 196 8.29 2.96 19.35
N ASP A 197 9.24 2.10 19.72
CA ASP A 197 10.68 2.38 19.60
C ASP A 197 11.34 1.66 18.42
N ILE A 198 10.69 0.59 17.93
CA ILE A 198 11.25 -0.31 16.93
C ILE A 198 10.41 -0.28 15.65
N SER A 199 11.09 -0.05 14.53
CA SER A 199 10.53 -0.23 13.20
C SER A 199 11.50 -0.93 12.27
N ILE A 200 10.95 -1.68 11.33
CA ILE A 200 11.69 -2.37 10.28
C ILE A 200 11.46 -1.60 8.99
N VAL A 201 12.53 -1.27 8.30
CA VAL A 201 12.51 -0.58 7.02
C VAL A 201 13.12 -1.52 5.99
N TYR A 202 12.38 -1.82 4.94
CA TYR A 202 12.78 -2.79 3.94
C TYR A 202 12.50 -2.28 2.53
N SER A 203 13.29 -2.77 1.59
CA SER A 203 13.03 -2.62 0.16
C SER A 203 13.22 -3.99 -0.47
N ILE A 204 12.23 -4.43 -1.24
CA ILE A 204 12.28 -5.74 -1.92
C ILE A 204 13.51 -5.76 -2.82
N GLY A 205 14.37 -6.78 -2.64
CA GLY A 205 15.55 -6.95 -3.48
C GLY A 205 16.76 -6.10 -3.13
N GLU A 206 16.72 -5.26 -2.07
CA GLU A 206 17.90 -4.48 -1.64
C GLU A 206 18.33 -4.83 -0.23
N LYS A 207 17.62 -4.28 0.77
CA LYS A 207 18.11 -4.21 2.15
C LYS A 207 17.00 -4.31 3.18
N LEU A 208 17.39 -4.82 4.34
CA LEU A 208 16.60 -4.87 5.55
C LEU A 208 17.33 -4.15 6.69
N VAL A 209 16.68 -3.12 7.22
CA VAL A 209 17.20 -2.21 8.25
C VAL A 209 16.24 -2.17 9.43
N ILE A 210 16.76 -2.15 10.65
CA ILE A 210 15.98 -1.88 11.86
C ILE A 210 16.33 -0.50 12.40
N TYR A 211 15.31 0.25 12.79
CA TYR A 211 15.44 1.45 13.59
C TYR A 211 15.03 1.13 15.02
N ASN A 212 15.99 1.18 15.93
CA ASN A 212 15.79 1.07 17.38
C ASN A 212 16.71 2.10 18.06
N ASN A 213 16.24 3.35 18.17
CA ASN A 213 17.03 4.55 18.55
C ASN A 213 18.22 4.91 17.64
N LYS A 214 18.67 3.98 16.81
CA LYS A 214 19.66 4.14 15.74
C LYS A 214 19.34 3.18 14.59
N GLU A 215 19.86 3.50 13.41
CA GLU A 215 19.78 2.64 12.24
C GLU A 215 20.75 1.45 12.38
N GLU A 216 20.24 0.23 12.22
CA GLU A 216 21.02 -0.99 12.23
C GLU A 216 20.73 -1.85 10.99
N TYR A 217 21.80 -2.21 10.29
CA TYR A 217 21.73 -3.05 9.10
C TYR A 217 21.64 -4.53 9.48
N ILE A 218 20.63 -5.24 8.95
CA ILE A 218 20.49 -6.68 9.19
C ILE A 218 21.00 -7.50 8.01
N ASN A 219 20.60 -7.13 6.79
CA ASN A 219 20.87 -7.93 5.60
C ASN A 219 20.77 -7.08 4.33
N ASP A 220 21.69 -7.29 3.39
CA ASP A 220 21.79 -6.63 2.07
C ASP A 220 21.79 -7.64 0.90
N ARG A 221 21.47 -8.90 1.20
CA ARG A 221 21.49 -10.00 0.22
C ARG A 221 20.11 -10.20 -0.38
N MET A 222 19.40 -9.13 -0.71
CA MET A 222 18.07 -9.20 -1.34
C MET A 222 17.06 -9.97 -0.47
N PRO A 223 16.77 -9.50 0.76
CA PRO A 223 15.91 -10.20 1.69
C PRO A 223 14.44 -10.17 1.24
N SER A 224 13.69 -11.21 1.62
CA SER A 224 12.23 -11.20 1.51
C SER A 224 11.61 -10.13 2.40
N ILE A 225 10.32 -9.84 2.19
CA ILE A 225 9.54 -9.08 3.17
C ILE A 225 9.64 -9.79 4.53
N PRO A 226 10.04 -9.09 5.61
CA PRO A 226 10.14 -9.69 6.93
C PRO A 226 8.74 -9.92 7.52
N VAL A 227 8.55 -11.07 8.16
CA VAL A 227 7.34 -11.37 8.92
C VAL A 227 7.62 -11.25 10.41
N VAL A 228 6.83 -10.46 11.14
CA VAL A 228 7.01 -10.19 12.57
C VAL A 228 6.27 -11.24 13.40
N SER A 229 6.87 -11.69 14.50
CA SER A 229 6.23 -12.65 15.41
C SER A 229 5.03 -12.03 16.14
N PRO A 230 4.04 -12.82 16.59
CA PRO A 230 2.82 -12.31 17.26
C PRO A 230 3.07 -11.30 18.40
N GLU A 231 4.02 -11.60 19.28
CA GLU A 231 4.45 -10.80 20.44
C GLU A 231 5.52 -9.74 20.06
N LYS A 232 5.83 -9.62 18.77
CA LYS A 232 6.63 -8.55 18.18
C LYS A 232 8.04 -8.39 18.76
N TYR A 233 8.65 -9.50 19.19
CA TYR A 233 10.04 -9.49 19.66
C TYR A 233 11.01 -10.23 18.71
N LYS A 234 10.51 -10.86 17.66
CA LYS A 234 11.31 -11.40 16.55
C LYS A 234 10.73 -11.02 15.20
N CYS A 235 11.55 -11.10 14.15
CA CYS A 235 11.06 -11.26 12.79
C CYS A 235 11.82 -12.38 12.07
N ALA A 236 11.20 -12.95 11.04
CA ALA A 236 11.80 -13.93 10.16
C ALA A 236 11.81 -13.41 8.72
N PHE A 237 12.85 -13.75 7.97
CA PHE A 237 12.98 -13.39 6.55
C PHE A 237 13.88 -14.40 5.83
N ILE A 238 13.74 -14.48 4.51
CA ILE A 238 14.53 -15.34 3.64
C ILE A 238 15.56 -14.48 2.92
N ALA A 239 16.82 -14.92 2.85
CA ALA A 239 17.82 -14.21 2.04
C ALA A 239 18.89 -15.17 1.48
N PRO A 240 19.27 -15.07 0.18
CA PRO A 240 18.61 -14.25 -0.84
C PRO A 240 17.20 -14.72 -1.20
N TYR A 241 16.35 -13.78 -1.59
CA TYR A 241 14.97 -14.01 -2.01
C TYR A 241 14.74 -13.44 -3.41
N GLU A 242 15.24 -14.16 -4.41
CA GLU A 242 15.24 -13.77 -5.82
C GLU A 242 14.93 -14.96 -6.73
N TRP A 243 14.68 -14.68 -8.01
CA TRP A 243 14.50 -15.72 -9.03
C TRP A 243 15.71 -16.67 -9.05
N GLU A 244 15.46 -17.97 -8.93
CA GLU A 244 16.49 -19.05 -8.92
C GLU A 244 17.54 -18.94 -7.80
N ALA A 245 17.26 -18.17 -6.74
CA ALA A 245 18.11 -18.11 -5.56
C ALA A 245 17.62 -19.08 -4.48
N ILE A 246 18.56 -19.81 -3.86
CA ILE A 246 18.28 -20.65 -2.69
C ILE A 246 18.62 -19.84 -1.43
N GLY A 247 17.59 -19.31 -0.79
CA GLY A 247 17.72 -18.47 0.41
C GLY A 247 17.79 -19.25 1.71
N ASP A 248 18.59 -18.75 2.66
CA ASP A 248 18.56 -19.18 4.06
C ASP A 248 17.38 -18.53 4.80
N LEU A 249 16.88 -19.19 5.85
CA LEU A 249 15.91 -18.60 6.78
C LEU A 249 16.64 -17.94 7.94
N TYR A 250 16.43 -16.65 8.11
CA TYR A 250 16.95 -15.85 9.20
C TYR A 250 15.86 -15.59 10.24
N ILE A 251 16.26 -15.51 11.50
CA ILE A 251 15.47 -14.92 12.58
C ILE A 251 16.28 -13.81 13.22
N TYR A 252 15.68 -12.62 13.30
CA TYR A 252 16.22 -11.50 14.06
C TYR A 252 15.47 -11.38 15.40
N ASP A 253 16.20 -11.35 16.51
CA ASP A 253 15.69 -11.15 17.86
C ASP A 253 15.90 -9.68 18.27
N PHE A 254 14.81 -8.90 18.39
CA PHE A 254 14.88 -7.47 18.70
C PHE A 254 15.39 -7.19 20.11
N LYS A 255 15.22 -8.12 21.06
CA LYS A 255 15.69 -7.95 22.44
C LYS A 255 17.19 -8.18 22.56
N LYS A 256 17.70 -9.17 21.82
CA LYS A 256 19.14 -9.50 21.81
C LYS A 256 19.92 -8.71 20.80
N ASN A 257 19.24 -8.10 19.83
CA ASN A 257 19.85 -7.36 18.73
C ASN A 257 20.77 -8.26 17.88
N THR A 258 20.28 -9.46 17.56
CA THR A 258 21.06 -10.51 16.86
C THR A 258 20.24 -11.15 15.74
N SER A 259 20.90 -11.41 14.61
CA SER A 259 20.38 -12.20 13.49
C SER A 259 21.01 -13.59 13.47
N GLU A 260 20.21 -14.64 13.35
CA GLU A 260 20.67 -16.03 13.27
C GLU A 260 20.08 -16.73 12.03
N ILE A 261 20.90 -17.50 11.32
CA ILE A 261 20.42 -18.43 10.29
C ILE A 261 19.88 -19.68 11.00
N VAL A 262 18.58 -19.92 10.90
CA VAL A 262 17.92 -21.06 11.57
C VAL A 262 17.68 -22.25 10.64
N ILE A 263 17.62 -22.01 9.33
CA ILE A 263 17.67 -23.05 8.28
C ILE A 263 18.60 -22.56 7.20
N LYS A 264 19.62 -23.36 6.86
CA LYS A 264 20.50 -23.06 5.74
C LYS A 264 19.96 -23.66 4.45
N ALA A 265 20.01 -22.91 3.37
CA ALA A 265 19.69 -23.33 2.01
C ALA A 265 20.40 -24.65 1.63
N GLU A 266 21.68 -24.78 1.98
CA GLU A 266 22.51 -25.94 1.63
C GLU A 266 22.06 -27.26 2.27
N THR A 267 21.29 -27.22 3.36
CA THR A 267 20.79 -28.44 4.03
C THR A 267 19.49 -28.96 3.42
N MET A 268 18.90 -28.20 2.50
CA MET A 268 17.66 -28.55 1.82
C MET A 268 17.94 -29.57 0.73
N LYS A 269 17.26 -30.72 0.81
CA LYS A 269 17.39 -31.79 -0.19
C LYS A 269 16.66 -31.41 -1.49
N ASN A 270 17.04 -32.10 -2.58
CA ASN A 270 16.35 -32.07 -3.87
C ASN A 270 16.27 -30.67 -4.51
N GLN A 271 17.27 -29.82 -4.27
CA GLN A 271 17.29 -28.45 -4.81
C GLN A 271 16.04 -27.66 -4.43
N ASN A 272 15.49 -27.90 -3.24
CA ASN A 272 14.37 -27.12 -2.73
C ASN A 272 14.85 -25.81 -2.10
N CYS A 273 13.98 -24.80 -2.13
CA CYS A 273 14.16 -23.58 -1.36
C CYS A 273 12.89 -23.24 -0.55
N ILE A 274 13.05 -22.33 0.40
CA ILE A 274 11.94 -21.78 1.15
C ILE A 274 11.29 -20.69 0.28
N LYS A 275 10.00 -20.86 -0.02
CA LYS A 275 9.22 -19.93 -0.85
C LYS A 275 8.43 -18.93 -0.01
N LYS A 276 8.00 -19.33 1.19
CA LYS A 276 7.28 -18.46 2.13
C LYS A 276 7.51 -18.90 3.56
N VAL A 277 7.47 -17.94 4.48
CA VAL A 277 7.50 -18.13 5.94
C VAL A 277 6.35 -17.36 6.57
N VAL A 278 5.68 -17.98 7.54
CA VAL A 278 4.71 -17.32 8.42
C VAL A 278 4.88 -17.79 9.85
N TRP A 279 4.58 -16.91 10.81
CA TRP A 279 4.52 -17.27 12.22
C TRP A 279 3.19 -17.93 12.55
N HIS A 280 3.23 -19.02 13.33
CA HIS A 280 2.05 -19.56 13.99
C HIS A 280 1.97 -19.13 15.45
N ASN A 281 3.11 -19.19 16.14
CA ASN A 281 3.29 -18.66 17.48
C ASN A 281 4.75 -18.19 17.62
N GLU A 282 5.19 -17.95 18.85
CA GLU A 282 6.51 -17.39 19.13
C GLU A 282 7.71 -18.29 18.88
N ASP A 283 7.49 -19.60 18.81
CA ASP A 283 8.54 -20.60 18.69
C ASP A 283 8.36 -21.47 17.44
N GLU A 284 7.28 -21.25 16.67
CA GLU A 284 6.90 -22.10 15.55
C GLU A 284 6.57 -21.29 14.30
N LEU A 285 7.22 -21.68 13.21
CA LEU A 285 7.02 -21.17 11.86
C LEU A 285 6.36 -22.23 11.00
N TYR A 286 5.49 -21.80 10.09
CA TYR A 286 5.13 -22.61 8.93
C TYR A 286 5.84 -22.10 7.69
N LEU A 287 6.30 -23.04 6.88
CA LEU A 287 7.11 -22.79 5.70
C LEU A 287 6.46 -23.45 4.48
N ILE A 288 6.46 -22.74 3.35
CA ILE A 288 6.27 -23.36 2.04
C ILE A 288 7.65 -23.68 1.48
N ILE A 289 7.91 -24.96 1.21
CA ILE A 289 9.18 -25.42 0.65
C ILE A 289 8.89 -26.19 -0.63
N GLY A 290 9.55 -25.79 -1.72
CA GLY A 290 9.41 -26.40 -3.04
C GLY A 290 10.64 -26.19 -3.91
N PRO A 291 10.61 -26.64 -5.17
CA PRO A 291 11.75 -26.56 -6.09
C PRO A 291 12.32 -25.14 -6.22
N ALA A 292 13.64 -25.01 -6.10
CA ALA A 292 14.32 -23.72 -6.26
C ALA A 292 14.37 -23.27 -7.72
N TYR A 293 14.52 -24.22 -8.64
CA TYR A 293 14.69 -24.00 -10.07
C TYR A 293 13.46 -24.44 -10.84
N GLY A 294 13.24 -23.80 -11.99
CA GLY A 294 12.15 -24.12 -12.92
C GLY A 294 11.21 -22.94 -13.12
N THR A 295 10.75 -22.77 -14.36
CA THR A 295 9.87 -21.66 -14.76
C THR A 295 8.40 -21.84 -14.37
N VAL A 296 8.03 -23.04 -13.93
CA VAL A 296 6.66 -23.44 -13.66
C VAL A 296 6.33 -23.42 -12.16
N SER A 297 7.25 -23.90 -11.31
CA SER A 297 6.95 -24.10 -9.89
C SER A 297 6.80 -22.76 -9.17
N LYS A 298 5.66 -22.57 -8.52
CA LYS A 298 5.29 -21.34 -7.80
C LYS A 298 5.26 -21.54 -6.29
N GLY A 299 5.15 -22.78 -5.83
CA GLY A 299 4.88 -23.12 -4.43
C GLY A 299 5.58 -24.40 -3.99
N GLY A 300 4.93 -25.15 -3.09
CA GLY A 300 5.45 -26.42 -2.63
C GLY A 300 4.61 -27.09 -1.56
N ASN A 301 5.29 -27.83 -0.69
CA ASN A 301 4.72 -28.53 0.46
C ASN A 301 4.80 -27.65 1.71
N ILE A 302 3.98 -27.97 2.72
CA ILE A 302 3.98 -27.24 3.99
C ILE A 302 4.78 -28.00 5.04
N TYR A 303 5.61 -27.24 5.75
CA TYR A 303 6.40 -27.73 6.87
C TYR A 303 6.20 -26.84 8.09
N LYS A 304 6.34 -27.44 9.26
CA LYS A 304 6.38 -26.76 10.55
C LYS A 304 7.81 -26.79 11.05
N PHE A 305 8.35 -25.63 11.43
CA PHE A 305 9.68 -25.49 12.00
C PHE A 305 9.61 -24.96 13.42
N ASN A 306 10.14 -25.73 14.37
CA ASN A 306 10.27 -25.30 15.75
C ASN A 306 11.67 -24.70 15.99
N ILE A 307 11.69 -23.45 16.44
CA ILE A 307 12.91 -22.65 16.56
C ILE A 307 13.79 -23.13 17.72
N GLN A 308 13.18 -23.63 18.80
CA GLN A 308 13.90 -24.03 20.02
C GLN A 308 14.71 -25.31 19.81
N ASN A 309 14.08 -26.33 19.22
CA ASN A 309 14.71 -27.62 18.99
C ASN A 309 15.23 -27.81 17.55
N LYS A 310 15.07 -26.80 16.69
CA LYS A 310 15.49 -26.78 15.27
C LYS A 310 14.90 -27.95 14.46
N LYS A 311 13.72 -28.44 14.84
CA LYS A 311 13.06 -29.57 14.18
C LYS A 311 12.15 -29.06 13.06
N LEU A 312 12.33 -29.63 11.87
CA LEU A 312 11.47 -29.41 10.70
C LEU A 312 10.60 -30.65 10.49
N GLU A 313 9.29 -30.47 10.50
CA GLU A 313 8.29 -31.53 10.33
C GLU A 313 7.43 -31.25 9.11
N THR A 314 7.11 -32.29 8.35
CA THR A 314 6.17 -32.17 7.22
C THR A 314 4.75 -32.12 7.74
N VAL A 315 4.00 -31.12 7.29
CA VAL A 315 2.58 -30.90 7.66
C VAL A 315 1.68 -31.37 6.53
N LEU A 316 1.99 -30.95 5.29
CA LEU A 316 1.21 -31.30 4.11
C LEU A 316 2.15 -31.60 2.95
N VAL A 317 1.96 -32.77 2.33
CA VAL A 317 2.54 -33.12 1.04
C VAL A 317 1.46 -32.98 -0.02
N CYS A 318 1.67 -32.08 -0.98
CA CYS A 318 0.77 -31.88 -2.10
C CYS A 318 0.76 -33.12 -3.01
N LYS A 319 -0.38 -33.34 -3.69
CA LYS A 319 -0.48 -34.38 -4.71
C LYS A 319 0.36 -34.01 -5.93
N GLU A 320 0.50 -34.95 -6.85
CA GLU A 320 1.14 -34.68 -8.13
C GLU A 320 0.49 -33.47 -8.81
N ARG A 321 1.34 -32.52 -9.24
CA ARG A 321 0.94 -31.24 -9.87
C ARG A 321 0.17 -30.27 -8.98
N GLU A 322 0.12 -30.51 -7.68
CA GLU A 322 -0.41 -29.54 -6.72
C GLU A 322 0.73 -28.82 -6.00
N GLU A 323 0.54 -27.53 -5.74
CA GLU A 323 1.48 -26.72 -4.97
C GLU A 323 0.72 -25.75 -4.08
N VAL A 324 1.13 -25.64 -2.81
CA VAL A 324 0.70 -24.53 -1.96
C VAL A 324 1.52 -23.31 -2.36
N THR A 325 0.86 -22.27 -2.84
CA THR A 325 1.48 -21.01 -3.28
C THR A 325 1.34 -19.90 -2.25
N ASP A 326 0.36 -20.02 -1.36
CA ASP A 326 0.17 -19.08 -0.27
C ASP A 326 -0.35 -19.78 0.98
N LEU A 327 -0.01 -19.19 2.13
CA LEU A 327 -0.32 -19.69 3.46
C LEU A 327 -0.54 -18.50 4.39
N ASN A 328 -1.67 -18.49 5.08
CA ASN A 328 -1.97 -17.54 6.16
C ASN A 328 -2.49 -18.29 7.38
N ILE A 329 -2.10 -17.84 8.57
CA ILE A 329 -2.55 -18.40 9.85
C ILE A 329 -3.70 -17.54 10.37
N LEU A 330 -4.88 -18.15 10.53
CA LEU A 330 -6.11 -17.52 11.00
C LEU A 330 -6.60 -18.30 12.23
N ASN A 331 -6.23 -17.81 13.42
CA ASN A 331 -6.49 -18.50 14.69
C ASN A 331 -5.90 -19.94 14.66
N GLU A 332 -6.73 -20.95 14.92
CA GLU A 332 -6.36 -22.38 14.94
C GLU A 332 -6.46 -23.06 13.56
N LYS A 333 -6.55 -22.27 12.47
CA LYS A 333 -6.59 -22.77 11.10
C LYS A 333 -5.53 -22.12 10.23
N ALA A 334 -4.93 -22.92 9.35
CA ALA A 334 -4.17 -22.41 8.22
C ALA A 334 -5.07 -22.31 6.98
N GLU A 335 -5.19 -21.11 6.41
CA GLU A 335 -5.77 -20.91 5.07
C GLU A 335 -4.67 -21.13 4.02
N LEU A 336 -4.92 -22.06 3.10
CA LEU A 336 -3.99 -22.47 2.04
C LEU A 336 -4.53 -22.03 0.69
N LYS A 337 -3.68 -21.45 -0.14
CA LYS A 337 -3.94 -21.26 -1.57
C LYS A 337 -3.20 -22.34 -2.35
N ILE A 338 -3.95 -23.28 -2.90
CA ILE A 338 -3.42 -24.43 -3.63
C ILE A 338 -3.69 -24.24 -5.11
N ILE A 339 -2.65 -24.36 -5.92
CA ILE A 339 -2.80 -24.47 -7.37
C ILE A 339 -2.68 -25.92 -7.80
N ARG A 340 -3.39 -26.29 -8.86
CA ARG A 340 -3.24 -27.58 -9.53
C ARG A 340 -3.00 -27.36 -11.01
N PHE A 341 -1.84 -27.78 -11.50
CA PHE A 341 -1.52 -27.67 -12.92
C PHE A 341 -2.27 -28.72 -13.76
N ASP A 342 -2.51 -28.36 -15.02
CA ASP A 342 -2.96 -29.30 -16.04
C ASP A 342 -1.88 -30.35 -16.38
N ASN A 343 -2.15 -31.21 -17.37
CA ASN A 343 -1.21 -32.26 -17.76
C ASN A 343 0.09 -31.75 -18.39
N GLU A 344 0.07 -30.53 -18.93
CA GLU A 344 1.16 -29.94 -19.71
C GLU A 344 1.89 -28.83 -18.95
N PHE A 345 1.44 -28.53 -17.72
CA PHE A 345 1.90 -27.43 -16.88
C PHE A 345 1.77 -26.04 -17.54
N LEU A 346 0.80 -25.87 -18.44
CA LEU A 346 0.56 -24.61 -19.16
C LEU A 346 -0.44 -23.71 -18.44
N SER A 347 -1.40 -24.31 -17.74
CA SER A 347 -2.40 -23.61 -16.94
C SER A 347 -2.60 -24.30 -15.59
N TYR A 348 -3.27 -23.60 -14.67
CA TYR A 348 -3.64 -24.16 -13.37
C TYR A 348 -5.00 -23.65 -12.91
N GLU A 349 -5.67 -24.48 -12.11
CA GLU A 349 -6.82 -24.07 -11.30
C GLU A 349 -6.36 -23.75 -9.89
N GLU A 350 -7.00 -22.77 -9.27
CA GLU A 350 -6.70 -22.34 -7.91
C GLU A 350 -7.88 -22.67 -6.98
N ARG A 351 -7.56 -23.10 -5.77
CA ARG A 351 -8.54 -23.29 -4.70
C ARG A 351 -8.00 -22.87 -3.35
N LYS A 352 -8.94 -22.62 -2.44
CA LYS A 352 -8.65 -22.42 -1.02
C LYS A 352 -8.97 -23.68 -0.23
N GLU A 353 -8.08 -24.04 0.67
CA GLU A 353 -8.31 -25.10 1.65
C GLU A 353 -7.98 -24.61 3.06
N TYR A 354 -8.55 -25.25 4.07
CA TYR A 354 -8.28 -24.95 5.47
C TYR A 354 -7.76 -26.20 6.16
N LEU A 355 -6.64 -26.05 6.86
CA LEU A 355 -6.03 -27.10 7.66
C LEU A 355 -6.12 -26.72 9.15
N ASP A 356 -6.58 -27.65 9.99
CA ASP A 356 -6.50 -27.49 11.44
C ASP A 356 -5.04 -27.69 11.89
N ILE A 357 -4.52 -26.77 12.71
CA ILE A 357 -3.08 -26.66 13.03
C ILE A 357 -2.75 -26.59 14.51
#